data_AF-A0A7L3M4Y9-F1
#
_entry.id   AF-A0A7L3M4Y9-F1
#
_cell.length_a   1.000
_cell.length_b   1.000
_cell.length_c   1.000
_cell.angle_alpha   90.00
_cell.angle_beta   90.00
_cell.angle_gamma   90.00
#
_symmetry.space_group_name_H-M   'P 1'
#
loop_
_entity.id
_entity.type
_entity.pdbx_description
1 polymer ?
#
loop_
_entity_poly.entity_id
_entity_poly.type
_entity_poly.pdbx_seq_one_letter_code
_entity_poly.pdbx_strand_id
1 'polypeptide(L)'
;RFIAEESTAAGSKCILTDSPTWIIDPVDGTCNFVHRFPTVAVSIGFAVNKELEFGVIYHCTEERLYTGRRGQGAFCNDKRLQVS
;
A
#
# COMPACT_ATOMS: atom_id res chain seq x y z
N ARG A 1 1.29 6.94 -13.63
CA ARG A 1 2.59 6.22 -13.62
C ARG A 1 2.54 5.12 -12.58
N PHE A 2 3.49 4.18 -12.60
CA PHE A 2 3.55 3.06 -11.66
C PHE A 2 4.96 2.93 -11.10
N ILE A 3 5.03 2.68 -9.80
CA ILE A 3 6.19 2.15 -9.08
C ILE A 3 5.66 0.89 -8.40
N ALA A 4 6.10 -0.28 -8.85
CA ALA A 4 5.68 -1.53 -8.26
C ALA A 4 6.92 -2.37 -7.94
N GLU A 5 6.92 -3.07 -6.80
CA GLU A 5 8.06 -3.87 -6.33
C GLU A 5 8.59 -4.79 -7.43
N GLU A 6 7.75 -5.68 -7.95
CA GLU A 6 8.14 -6.67 -8.96
C GLU A 6 8.52 -6.04 -10.32
N SER A 7 7.90 -4.91 -10.67
CA SER A 7 8.30 -4.15 -11.87
C SER A 7 9.69 -3.53 -11.70
N THR A 8 10.01 -3.09 -10.49
CA THR A 8 11.32 -2.53 -10.13
C THR A 8 12.39 -3.61 -10.11
N ALA A 9 12.07 -4.79 -9.56
CA ALA A 9 12.93 -5.98 -9.63
C ALA A 9 13.22 -6.40 -11.08
N ALA A 10 12.25 -6.25 -11.98
CA ALA A 10 12.42 -6.47 -13.42
C ALA A 10 13.15 -5.32 -14.17
N GLY A 11 13.69 -4.32 -13.46
CA GLY A 11 14.50 -3.25 -14.04
C GLY A 11 13.76 -1.94 -14.34
N SER A 12 12.47 -1.82 -13.96
CA SER A 12 11.77 -0.54 -14.05
C SER A 12 12.36 0.48 -13.07
N LYS A 13 12.38 1.76 -13.47
CA LYS A 13 12.91 2.83 -12.61
C LYS A 13 11.96 3.14 -11.47
N CYS A 14 12.45 3.05 -10.23
CA CYS A 14 11.77 3.58 -9.05
C CYS A 14 12.06 5.09 -8.92
N ILE A 15 11.32 5.91 -9.65
CA ILE A 15 11.45 7.38 -9.60
C ILE A 15 10.08 7.99 -9.38
N LEU A 16 9.92 8.66 -8.25
CA LEU A 16 8.72 9.43 -7.96
C LEU A 16 8.83 10.83 -8.58
N THR A 17 7.85 11.15 -9.43
CA THR A 17 7.74 12.43 -10.14
C THR A 17 6.52 13.20 -9.67
N ASP A 18 6.29 14.40 -10.19
CA ASP A 18 5.09 15.17 -9.85
C ASP A 18 3.81 14.60 -10.51
N SER A 19 3.95 13.76 -11.54
CA SER A 19 2.81 13.09 -12.15
C SER A 19 2.10 12.13 -11.18
N PRO A 20 0.77 11.96 -11.30
CA PRO A 20 0.02 10.94 -10.58
C PRO A 20 0.65 9.55 -10.70
N THR A 21 0.99 8.94 -9.57
CA THR A 21 1.78 7.71 -9.49
C THR A 21 1.15 6.74 -8.49
N TRP A 22 0.90 5.53 -8.95
CA TRP A 22 0.53 4.40 -8.11
C TRP A 22 1.80 3.72 -7.60
N ILE A 23 1.87 3.47 -6.30
CA ILE A 23 2.97 2.80 -5.61
C ILE A 23 2.40 1.50 -5.07
N ILE A 24 2.88 0.35 -5.52
CA ILE A 24 2.21 -0.94 -5.33
C ILE A 24 3.20 -1.98 -4.80
N ASP A 25 2.79 -2.65 -3.72
CA ASP A 25 3.37 -3.91 -3.28
C ASP A 25 2.27 -4.99 -3.40
N PRO A 26 2.43 -5.97 -4.29
CA PRO A 26 1.41 -6.99 -4.51
C PRO A 26 1.31 -8.00 -3.36
N VAL A 27 2.40 -8.26 -2.62
CA VAL A 27 2.45 -9.23 -1.51
C VAL A 27 3.47 -8.75 -0.47
N ASP A 28 3.04 -7.83 0.39
CA ASP A 28 3.85 -7.45 1.54
C ASP A 28 3.86 -8.63 2.54
N GLY A 29 5.06 -9.05 2.93
CA GLY A 29 5.29 -10.27 3.69
C GLY A 29 5.41 -11.53 2.82
N THR A 30 6.08 -11.47 1.66
CA THR A 30 6.38 -12.65 0.82
C THR A 30 6.92 -13.86 1.60
N CYS A 31 7.82 -13.65 2.58
CA CYS A 31 8.30 -14.72 3.47
C CYS A 31 7.16 -15.37 4.28
N ASN A 32 6.30 -14.54 4.87
CA ASN A 32 5.12 -15.01 5.60
C ASN A 32 4.18 -15.77 4.66
N PHE A 33 3.96 -15.26 3.45
CA PHE A 33 3.14 -15.92 2.44
C PHE A 33 3.67 -17.33 2.08
N VAL A 34 4.97 -17.44 1.81
CA VAL A 34 5.64 -18.73 1.50
C VAL A 34 5.51 -19.72 2.66
N HIS A 35 5.65 -19.24 3.90
CA HIS A 35 5.56 -20.07 5.10
C HIS A 35 4.14 -20.22 5.67
N ARG A 36 3.11 -19.69 4.97
CA ARG A 36 1.70 -19.67 5.43
C ARG A 36 1.50 -19.02 6.79
N PHE A 37 2.36 -18.07 7.15
CA PHE A 37 2.18 -17.25 8.33
C PHE A 37 1.10 -16.18 8.04
N PRO A 38 0.14 -15.94 8.94
CA PRO A 38 -1.10 -15.21 8.63
C PRO A 38 -0.95 -13.69 8.45
N THR A 39 0.28 -13.18 8.43
CA THR A 39 0.57 -11.74 8.32
C THR A 39 1.06 -11.41 6.92
N VAL A 40 0.12 -11.21 6.00
CA VAL A 40 0.35 -10.89 4.59
C VAL A 40 -0.62 -9.80 4.16
N ALA A 41 -0.14 -8.84 3.38
CA ALA A 41 -0.98 -7.75 2.90
C ALA A 41 -0.76 -7.41 1.42
N VAL A 42 -1.77 -6.78 0.82
CA VAL A 42 -1.63 -6.01 -0.43
C VAL A 42 -1.55 -4.54 -0.05
N SER A 43 -0.59 -3.80 -0.61
CA SER A 43 -0.40 -2.37 -0.31
C SER A 43 -0.45 -1.52 -1.57
N ILE A 44 -1.26 -0.46 -1.56
CA ILE A 44 -1.41 0.50 -2.64
C ILE A 44 -1.35 1.91 -2.08
N GLY A 45 -0.36 2.69 -2.49
CA GLY A 45 -0.27 4.13 -2.29
C GLY A 45 -0.55 4.89 -3.58
N PHE A 46 -1.10 6.09 -3.46
CA PHE A 46 -1.24 7.01 -4.59
C PHE A 46 -0.64 8.37 -4.26
N ALA A 47 0.22 8.85 -5.13
CA ALA A 47 0.94 10.10 -4.99
C ALA A 47 0.68 11.05 -6.15
N VAL A 48 0.56 12.35 -5.85
CA VAL A 48 0.46 13.46 -6.81
C VAL A 48 1.41 14.56 -6.35
N ASN A 49 2.17 15.17 -7.25
CA ASN A 49 3.17 16.19 -6.90
C ASN A 49 4.16 15.71 -5.82
N LYS A 50 4.54 14.42 -5.88
CA LYS A 50 5.36 13.72 -4.88
C LYS A 50 4.79 13.71 -3.44
N GLU A 51 3.52 14.07 -3.26
CA GLU A 51 2.81 13.98 -1.98
C GLU A 51 1.84 12.80 -2.00
N LEU A 52 1.74 12.07 -0.89
CA LEU A 52 0.77 10.97 -0.76
C LEU A 52 -0.64 11.53 -0.57
N GLU A 53 -1.55 11.10 -1.44
CA GLU A 53 -2.96 11.47 -1.39
C GLU A 53 -3.79 10.44 -0.62
N PHE A 54 -3.57 9.15 -0.88
CA PHE A 54 -4.22 8.08 -0.16
C PHE A 54 -3.37 6.81 -0.14
N GLY A 55 -3.73 5.92 0.79
CA GLY A 55 -3.19 4.58 0.91
C GLY A 55 -4.29 3.57 1.23
N VAL A 56 -4.11 2.35 0.75
CA VAL A 56 -4.96 1.19 0.99
C VAL A 56 -4.03 0.03 1.34
N ILE A 57 -4.27 -0.60 2.49
CA ILE A 57 -3.57 -1.81 2.90
C ILE A 57 -4.64 -2.84 3.24
N TYR A 58 -4.61 -3.98 2.57
CA TYR A 58 -5.53 -5.08 2.85
C TYR A 58 -4.78 -6.24 3.49
N HIS A 59 -5.07 -6.51 4.75
CA HIS A 59 -4.52 -7.66 5.45
C HIS A 59 -5.31 -8.92 5.08
N CYS A 60 -4.72 -9.77 4.24
CA CYS A 60 -5.41 -10.81 3.48
C CYS A 60 -6.09 -11.86 4.38
N THR A 61 -5.43 -12.27 5.47
CA THR A 61 -5.93 -13.35 6.34
C THR A 61 -6.92 -12.88 7.40
N GLU A 62 -6.87 -11.61 7.78
CA GLU A 62 -7.76 -11.04 8.81
C GLU A 62 -8.91 -10.25 8.20
N GLU A 63 -8.97 -10.15 6.87
CA GLU A 63 -9.96 -9.37 6.13
C GLU A 63 -10.08 -7.92 6.66
N ARG A 64 -8.93 -7.33 6.99
CA ARG A 64 -8.84 -5.94 7.47
C ARG A 64 -8.42 -5.04 6.34
N LEU A 65 -9.33 -4.18 5.91
CA LEU A 65 -9.10 -3.13 4.95
C LEU A 65 -8.76 -1.84 5.69
N TYR A 66 -7.47 -1.52 5.72
CA TYR A 66 -6.95 -0.25 6.19
C TYR A 66 -6.97 0.76 5.05
N THR A 67 -7.53 1.93 5.28
CA THR A 67 -7.54 3.03 4.32
C THR A 67 -7.14 4.32 5.00
N GLY A 68 -6.51 5.21 4.25
CA GLY A 68 -6.21 6.56 4.69
C GLY A 68 -6.20 7.51 3.51
N ARG A 69 -6.78 8.68 3.68
CA ARG A 69 -6.73 9.75 2.68
C ARG A 69 -6.43 11.07 3.34
N ARG A 70 -5.55 11.84 2.70
CA ARG A 70 -5.12 13.16 3.15
C ARG A 70 -6.32 14.05 3.45
N GLY A 71 -6.37 14.57 4.68
CA GLY A 71 -7.47 15.41 5.18
C GLY A 71 -8.78 14.67 5.52
N GLN A 72 -8.86 13.35 5.34
CA GLN A 72 -10.10 12.57 5.59
C GLN A 72 -9.99 11.56 6.73
N GLY A 73 -8.77 11.37 7.25
CA GLY A 73 -8.48 10.42 8.33
C GLY A 73 -8.08 9.04 7.83
N ALA A 74 -8.01 8.10 8.77
CA ALA A 74 -7.67 6.71 8.53
C ALA A 74 -8.71 5.79 9.17
N PHE A 75 -8.95 4.64 8.53
CA PHE A 75 -9.99 3.69 8.89
C PHE A 75 -9.49 2.25 8.75
N CYS A 76 -10.05 1.34 9.54
CA CYS A 76 -9.96 -0.11 9.37
C CYS A 76 -11.37 -0.68 9.40
N ASN A 77 -11.82 -1.28 8.29
CA ASN A 77 -13.21 -1.77 8.14
C ASN A 77 -14.23 -0.73 8.62
N ASP A 78 -14.16 0.48 8.04
CA ASP A 78 -14.98 1.66 8.32
C ASP A 78 -14.88 2.25 9.74
N LYS A 79 -14.06 1.66 10.63
CA LYS A 79 -13.81 2.20 11.96
C LYS A 79 -12.63 3.16 11.93
N ARG A 80 -12.85 4.40 12.37
CA ARG A 80 -11.81 5.44 12.43
C ARG A 80 -10.67 5.02 13.37
N LEU A 81 -9.45 5.21 12.90
CA LEU A 81 -8.23 4.93 13.65
C LEU A 81 -7.70 6.20 14.32
N GLN A 82 -7.03 6.01 15.45
CA GLN A 82 -6.31 7.06 16.19
C GLN A 82 -5.05 6.44 16.80
N VAL A 83 -3.97 7.20 16.83
CA VAL A 83 -2.72 6.80 17.49
C VAL A 83 -2.85 6.92 19.01
N SER A 84 -2.07 6.12 19.76
CA SER A 84 -2.01 6.13 21.23
C SER A 84 -1.38 7.40 21.79
#